data_AF-A0A1B1TQL5-F1
#
_entry.id   AF-A0A1B1TQL5-F1
#
_cell.length_a   1.000
_cell.length_b   1.000
_cell.length_c   1.000
_cell.angle_alpha   90.00
_cell.angle_beta   90.00
_cell.angle_gamma   90.00
#
_symmetry.space_group_name_H-M   'P 1'
#
loop_
_entity.id
_entity.type
_entity.pdbx_description
1 polymer ?
#
loop_
_entity_poly.entity_id
_entity_poly.type
_entity_poly.pdbx_seq_one_letter_code
_entity_poly.pdbx_strand_id
1 'polypeptide(L)' 'MEIVLYQKLSTRSRRSILRTKKRYGRPKPYKPRGQLLQRLAKETGWTIDQVHEQLLRERAVLLKLKGIEK' A
#
# COMPACT_ATOMS: atom_id res chain seq x y z
N MET A 1 13.95 2.14 -5.57
CA MET A 1 12.99 2.91 -4.74
C MET A 1 12.95 2.26 -3.37
N GLU A 2 13.04 3.06 -2.31
CA GLU A 2 13.08 2.55 -0.94
C GLU A 2 11.66 2.22 -0.44
N ILE A 3 11.51 1.04 0.17
CA ILE A 3 10.23 0.54 0.69
C ILE A 3 10.16 0.89 2.17
N VAL A 4 9.65 2.06 2.49
CA VAL A 4 9.69 2.64 3.85
C VAL A 4 8.37 2.43 4.58
N LEU A 5 7.23 2.70 3.93
CA LEU A 5 5.91 2.63 4.57
C LEU A 5 5.44 1.18 4.73
N TYR A 6 5.70 0.31 3.75
CA TYR A 6 5.31 -1.09 3.77
C TYR A 6 5.86 -1.86 4.98
N GLN A 7 7.08 -1.53 5.44
CA GLN A 7 7.66 -2.16 6.63
C GLN A 7 6.89 -1.77 7.92
N LYS A 8 6.38 -0.54 7.98
CA LYS A 8 5.55 0.00 9.07
C LYS A 8 4.08 -0.45 9.02
N LEU A 9 3.67 -1.16 7.98
CA LEU A 9 2.33 -1.73 7.87
C LEU A 9 2.16 -2.98 8.74
N SER A 10 0.97 -3.14 9.33
CA SER A 10 0.57 -4.40 9.95
C SER A 10 0.37 -5.52 8.93
N THR A 11 0.38 -6.78 9.37
CA THR A 11 0.21 -7.97 8.52
C THR A 11 -1.04 -7.90 7.63
N ARG A 12 -2.16 -7.37 8.18
CA ARG A 12 -3.42 -7.20 7.43
C ARG A 12 -3.29 -6.15 6.33
N SER A 13 -2.64 -5.02 6.62
CA SER A 13 -2.41 -3.96 5.64
C SER A 13 -1.44 -4.39 4.54
N ARG A 14 -0.38 -5.13 4.89
CA ARG A 14 0.54 -5.75 3.90
C ARG A 14 -0.16 -6.77 3.01
N ARG A 15 -1.09 -7.56 3.53
CA ARG A 15 -1.89 -8.45 2.65
C ARG A 15 -2.82 -7.64 1.74
N SER A 16 -3.37 -6.53 2.21
CA SER A 16 -4.27 -5.71 1.42
C SER A 16 -3.56 -4.96 0.28
N ILE A 17 -2.32 -4.49 0.48
CA ILE A 17 -1.57 -3.75 -0.55
C ILE A 17 -1.23 -4.65 -1.75
N LEU A 18 -0.90 -5.90 -1.48
CA LEU A 18 -0.58 -6.92 -2.49
C LEU A 18 -1.82 -7.53 -3.16
N ARG A 19 -3.01 -7.29 -2.64
CA ARG A 19 -4.23 -7.92 -3.15
C ARG A 19 -4.73 -7.18 -4.40
N THR A 20 -4.56 -7.81 -5.55
CA THR A 20 -4.99 -7.29 -6.86
C THR A 20 -6.39 -7.74 -7.28
N LYS A 21 -6.89 -8.85 -6.73
CA LYS A 21 -8.19 -9.44 -7.12
C LYS A 21 -9.18 -9.55 -5.96
N LYS A 22 -10.46 -9.32 -6.25
CA LYS A 22 -11.61 -9.60 -5.37
C LYS A 22 -12.04 -11.07 -5.53
N ARG A 23 -13.15 -11.45 -4.88
CA ARG A 23 -13.85 -12.70 -5.19
C ARG A 23 -14.23 -12.69 -6.68
N TYR A 24 -14.07 -13.82 -7.35
CA TYR A 24 -14.35 -13.99 -8.79
C TYR A 24 -13.42 -13.22 -9.73
N GLY A 25 -12.15 -12.99 -9.34
CA GLY A 25 -11.12 -12.47 -10.25
C GLY A 25 -11.24 -10.99 -10.63
N ARG A 26 -12.30 -10.29 -10.20
CA ARG A 26 -12.50 -8.86 -10.48
C ARG A 26 -11.35 -8.02 -9.92
N PRO A 27 -10.87 -6.97 -10.63
CA PRO A 27 -9.80 -6.12 -10.13
C PRO A 27 -10.19 -5.45 -8.82
N LYS A 28 -9.24 -5.38 -7.89
CA LYS A 28 -9.39 -4.73 -6.59
C LYS A 28 -8.50 -3.48 -6.56
N PRO A 29 -9.08 -2.27 -6.68
CA PRO A 29 -8.30 -1.06 -6.46
C PRO A 29 -7.83 -1.02 -5.00
N TYR A 30 -6.59 -0.62 -4.79
CA TYR A 30 -6.06 -0.42 -3.45
C TYR A 30 -6.57 0.92 -2.91
N LYS A 31 -7.33 0.86 -1.83
CA LYS A 31 -7.82 2.03 -1.09
C LYS A 31 -7.39 1.88 0.37
N PRO A 32 -6.30 2.55 0.81
CA PRO A 32 -5.88 2.51 2.21
C PRO A 32 -6.94 3.16 3.10
N ARG A 33 -7.05 2.69 4.35
CA ARG A 33 -8.00 3.25 5.33
C ARG A 33 -7.52 4.63 5.78
N GLY A 34 -8.44 5.59 5.97
CA GLY A 34 -8.09 6.93 6.46
C GLY A 34 -7.28 6.91 7.77
N GLN A 35 -7.69 6.09 8.73
CA GLN A 35 -6.94 5.88 9.99
C GLN A 35 -5.51 5.38 9.78
N LEU A 36 -5.28 4.54 8.76
CA LEU A 36 -3.93 4.06 8.44
C LEU A 36 -3.07 5.21 7.92
N LEU A 37 -3.62 6.04 7.04
CA LEU A 37 -2.92 7.20 6.49
C LEU A 37 -2.57 8.21 7.59
N GLN A 38 -3.53 8.53 8.46
CA GLN A 38 -3.31 9.45 9.59
C GLN A 38 -2.23 8.93 10.54
N ARG A 39 -2.25 7.64 10.87
CA ARG A 39 -1.22 7.02 11.72
C ARG A 39 0.17 7.14 11.08
N LEU A 40 0.29 6.76 9.81
CA LEU A 40 1.58 6.81 9.10
C LEU A 40 2.07 8.26 8.95
N ALA A 41 1.19 9.19 8.61
CA ALA A 41 1.48 10.62 8.54
C ALA A 41 2.07 11.14 9.86
N LYS A 42 1.46 10.77 10.99
CA LYS A 42 1.98 11.11 12.32
C LYS A 42 3.34 10.46 12.62
N GLU A 43 3.54 9.21 12.22
CA GLU A 43 4.79 8.46 12.43
C GLU A 43 5.96 8.95 11.55
N THR A 44 5.68 9.51 10.37
CA THR A 44 6.72 9.97 9.42
C THR A 44 6.88 11.48 9.35
N GLY A 45 5.96 12.23 9.97
CA GLY A 45 5.88 13.69 9.80
C GLY A 45 5.47 14.11 8.38
N TRP A 46 4.86 13.22 7.62
CA TRP A 46 4.42 13.48 6.25
C TRP A 46 2.96 13.93 6.21
N THR A 47 2.57 14.56 5.12
CA THR A 47 1.15 14.80 4.84
C THR A 47 0.45 13.49 4.46
N ILE A 48 -0.87 13.45 4.65
CA ILE A 48 -1.71 12.30 4.28
C ILE A 48 -1.54 11.97 2.79
N ASP A 49 -1.44 12.98 1.93
CA ASP A 49 -1.30 12.82 0.48
C ASP A 49 0.06 12.22 0.10
N GLN A 50 1.14 12.69 0.73
CA GLN A 50 2.48 12.10 0.54
C GLN A 50 2.51 10.63 0.96
N VAL A 51 1.91 10.29 2.09
CA VAL A 51 1.79 8.89 2.55
C VAL A 51 0.99 8.07 1.55
N HIS A 52 -0.12 8.62 1.04
CA HIS A 52 -0.98 7.95 0.08
C HIS A 52 -0.24 7.67 -1.23
N GLU A 53 0.42 8.67 -1.81
CA GLU A 53 1.22 8.52 -3.02
C GLU A 53 2.35 7.51 -2.84
N GLN A 54 3.09 7.60 -1.73
CA GLN A 54 4.18 6.67 -1.47
C GLN A 54 3.67 5.23 -1.36
N LEU A 55 2.53 4.99 -0.69
CA LEU A 55 1.92 3.66 -0.64
C LEU A 55 1.54 3.13 -2.02
N LEU A 56 1.07 3.99 -2.93
CA LEU A 56 0.75 3.58 -4.30
C LEU A 56 2.01 3.24 -5.10
N ARG A 57 3.07 4.04 -4.97
CA ARG A 57 4.36 3.77 -5.63
C ARG A 57 4.98 2.48 -5.10
N GLU A 58 5.02 2.31 -3.77
CA GLU A 58 5.49 1.07 -3.13
C GLU A 58 4.66 -0.13 -3.57
N ARG A 59 3.34 0.01 -3.70
CA ARG A 59 2.47 -1.05 -4.22
C ARG A 59 2.90 -1.48 -5.62
N ALA A 60 3.11 -0.56 -6.55
CA ALA A 60 3.53 -0.88 -7.92
C ALA A 60 4.86 -1.66 -7.93
N VAL A 61 5.84 -1.21 -7.13
CA VAL A 61 7.12 -1.90 -6.98
C VAL A 61 6.93 -3.32 -6.42
N LEU A 62 6.14 -3.47 -5.36
CA LEU A 62 5.88 -4.76 -4.72
C LEU A 62 5.14 -5.74 -5.63
N LEU A 63 4.20 -5.27 -6.46
CA LEU A 63 3.48 -6.10 -7.41
C LEU A 63 4.39 -6.59 -8.54
N LYS A 64 5.28 -5.71 -9.04
CA LYS A 64 6.30 -6.06 -10.02
C LYS A 64 7.29 -7.09 -9.46
N LEU A 65 7.80 -6.88 -8.24
CA LEU A 65 8.72 -7.81 -7.58
C LEU A 65 8.12 -9.20 -7.34
N LYS A 66 6.81 -9.29 -7.09
CA LYS A 66 6.11 -10.56 -6.90
C LYS A 66 5.65 -11.22 -8.20
N GLY A 67 5.90 -10.61 -9.37
CA GLY A 67 5.42 -11.09 -10.66
C GLY A 67 3.89 -11.11 -10.78
N ILE A 68 3.19 -10.26 -10.00
CA ILE A 68 1.73 -10.17 -10.01
C ILE A 68 1.26 -9.21 -11.12
N GLU A 69 2.08 -8.21 -11.44
CA GLU A 69 1.95 -7.37 -12.63
C GLU A 69 3.09 -7.76 -13.58
N LYS A 70 2.75 -8.04 -14.85
CA LYS A 70 3.66 -8.44 -15.93
C LYS A 70 3.84 -7.27 -16.88
#